data_AF-A0ABD5UCZ4-F1
#
_entry.id   AF-A0ABD5UCZ4-F1
#
_cell.length_a   1.000
_cell.length_b   1.000
_cell.length_c   1.000
_cell.angle_alpha   90.00
_cell.angle_beta   90.00
_cell.angle_gamma   90.00
#
_symmetry.space_group_name_H-M   'P 1'
#
loop_
_entity.id
_entity.type
_entity.pdbx_description
1 polymer ?
#
loop_
_entity_poly.entity_id
_entity_poly.type
_entity_poly.pdbx_seq_one_letter_code
_entity_poly.pdbx_strand_id
1 'polypeptide(L)'
;TYPGSTERTATDQRAERGYTIVQFGADARAGDEREDRDDVCPAGVSYDRIPLDTRPHEYVDIEATEDQDVDAAVRAELQERNLEGAVVAVRIIGEGDPVTVGPLEDFAHELGALVARVSDRRQRGSDRVAIDVSFADPEDAVERRRQTLGLSTVVDELEQQARAEIPLDSNLKEEVKTDIEARIEEEAESFAPVEPELTKEELREQAGTIGDTASETESTSRAETAESDGADGSDESVSADTASAGDDPDPVSSSETADVEEDSKTEGSTAEDTTADKQVGLDDY
;
A
#
# COMPACT_ATOMS: atom_id res chain seq x y z
N THR A 1 -11.81 26.50 7.17
CA THR A 1 -12.42 25.16 7.17
C THR A 1 -12.06 24.45 5.89
N TYR A 2 -11.77 23.15 5.94
CA TYR A 2 -11.57 22.35 4.74
C TYR A 2 -12.94 21.90 4.20
N PRO A 3 -13.31 22.26 2.95
CA PRO A 3 -14.64 21.95 2.41
C PRO A 3 -14.84 20.46 2.09
N GLY A 4 -13.75 19.68 1.99
CA GLY A 4 -13.78 18.29 1.55
C GLY A 4 -13.60 18.15 0.04
N SER A 5 -13.57 16.90 -0.43
CA SER A 5 -13.65 16.57 -1.86
C SER A 5 -15.07 16.85 -2.40
N THR A 6 -15.21 17.07 -3.70
CA THR A 6 -16.51 17.21 -4.38
C THR A 6 -17.16 15.86 -4.68
N GLU A 7 -16.39 14.77 -4.70
CA GLU A 7 -16.86 13.41 -4.93
C GLU A 7 -16.34 12.46 -3.84
N ARG A 8 -16.97 11.28 -3.70
CA ARG A 8 -16.44 10.23 -2.84
C ARG A 8 -15.30 9.51 -3.56
N THR A 9 -14.13 9.43 -2.93
CA THR A 9 -12.95 8.75 -3.51
C THR A 9 -12.54 7.49 -2.75
N ALA A 10 -13.14 7.26 -1.58
CA ALA A 10 -12.86 6.11 -0.73
C ALA A 10 -14.11 5.66 0.04
N THR A 11 -14.12 4.40 0.45
CA THR A 11 -15.28 3.73 1.06
C THR A 11 -15.57 4.15 2.50
N ASP A 12 -14.62 4.80 3.17
CA ASP A 12 -14.76 5.34 4.52
C ASP A 12 -15.38 6.74 4.53
N GLN A 13 -15.42 7.42 3.39
CA GLN A 13 -15.91 8.79 3.29
C GLN A 13 -17.44 8.87 3.14
N ARG A 14 -18.20 8.54 4.19
CA ARG A 14 -19.67 8.43 4.14
C ARG A 14 -20.44 9.76 4.14
N ALA A 15 -19.84 10.82 4.70
CA ALA A 15 -20.47 12.14 4.81
C ALA A 15 -20.94 12.68 3.44
N GLU A 16 -21.87 13.63 3.43
CA GLU A 16 -22.32 14.31 2.21
C GLU A 16 -21.19 15.14 1.59
N ARG A 17 -21.18 15.21 0.26
CA ARG A 17 -20.26 16.04 -0.50
C ARG A 17 -20.87 17.41 -0.74
N GLY A 18 -20.02 18.41 -0.87
CA GLY A 18 -20.45 19.78 -0.97
C GLY A 18 -19.27 20.72 -1.10
N TYR A 19 -19.59 21.99 -1.30
CA TYR A 19 -18.62 23.06 -1.21
C TYR A 19 -19.12 24.11 -0.22
N THR A 20 -18.21 25.00 0.15
CA THR A 20 -18.53 26.11 1.05
C THR A 20 -18.47 27.41 0.29
N ILE A 21 -19.53 28.20 0.39
CA ILE A 21 -19.49 29.62 0.05
C ILE A 21 -19.15 30.39 1.32
N VAL A 22 -18.08 31.18 1.27
CA VAL A 22 -17.70 32.09 2.34
C VAL A 22 -17.90 33.50 1.82
N GLN A 23 -18.75 34.27 2.48
CA GLN A 23 -19.01 35.67 2.13
C GLN A 23 -18.49 36.58 3.25
N PHE A 24 -17.95 37.74 2.84
CA PHE A 24 -17.39 38.75 3.72
C PHE A 24 -18.13 40.08 3.54
N GLY A 25 -18.25 40.86 4.61
CA GLY A 25 -18.80 42.22 4.60
C GLY A 25 -20.02 42.41 5.53
N ALA A 26 -20.49 43.65 5.63
CA ALA A 26 -21.63 44.02 6.48
C ALA A 26 -22.92 43.27 6.09
N ASP A 27 -23.06 42.95 4.81
CA ASP A 27 -24.22 42.24 4.27
C ASP A 27 -24.09 40.71 4.32
N ALA A 28 -22.95 40.16 4.77
CA ALA A 28 -22.71 38.72 4.81
C ALA A 28 -23.73 37.97 5.68
N ARG A 29 -24.36 38.66 6.66
CA ARG A 29 -25.40 38.11 7.54
C ARG A 29 -26.80 38.61 7.22
N ALA A 30 -26.98 39.39 6.15
CA ALA A 30 -28.27 40.00 5.81
C ALA A 30 -29.22 38.97 5.17
N GLY A 31 -29.68 37.98 5.95
CA GLY A 31 -30.68 37.01 5.50
C GLY A 31 -30.72 35.66 6.22
N ASP A 32 -29.80 35.36 7.14
CA ASP A 32 -29.79 34.09 7.88
C ASP A 32 -30.29 34.30 9.32
N GLU A 33 -31.47 33.77 9.65
CA GLU A 33 -32.11 33.84 10.98
C GLU A 33 -31.67 32.67 11.90
N ARG A 34 -30.68 31.85 11.49
CA ARG A 34 -30.21 30.68 12.25
C ARG A 34 -29.25 31.10 13.38
N GLU A 35 -29.74 31.06 14.61
CA GLU A 35 -29.01 31.43 15.84
C GLU A 35 -27.82 30.48 16.15
N ASP A 36 -27.81 29.29 15.57
CA ASP A 36 -26.87 28.19 15.83
C ASP A 36 -25.49 28.33 15.16
N ARG A 37 -25.23 29.41 14.40
CA ARG A 37 -23.92 29.64 13.73
C ARG A 37 -23.04 30.71 14.37
N ASP A 38 -23.53 31.45 15.35
CA ASP A 38 -22.79 32.57 15.96
C ASP A 38 -21.54 32.13 16.73
N ASP A 39 -21.46 30.87 17.15
CA ASP A 39 -20.29 30.32 17.85
C ASP A 39 -19.09 30.02 16.92
N VAL A 40 -19.28 29.98 15.60
CA VAL A 40 -18.27 29.50 14.64
C VAL A 40 -17.69 30.60 13.76
N CYS A 41 -18.42 31.69 13.52
CA CYS A 41 -18.02 32.73 12.55
C CYS A 41 -17.94 34.13 13.17
N PRO A 42 -16.85 34.89 12.94
CA PRO A 42 -16.76 36.28 13.38
C PRO A 42 -17.77 37.19 12.68
N ALA A 43 -18.04 38.36 13.27
CA ALA A 43 -18.95 39.35 12.69
C ALA A 43 -18.46 39.78 11.29
N GLY A 44 -19.40 39.86 10.33
CA GLY A 44 -19.10 40.21 8.94
C GLY A 44 -18.57 39.06 8.07
N VAL A 45 -18.65 37.81 8.57
CA VAL A 45 -18.40 36.59 7.79
C VAL A 45 -19.61 35.68 7.85
N SER A 46 -20.00 35.10 6.71
CA SER A 46 -20.93 33.97 6.65
C SER A 46 -20.30 32.78 5.95
N TYR A 47 -20.74 31.60 6.36
CA TYR A 47 -20.21 30.31 5.94
C TYR A 47 -21.40 29.45 5.57
N ASP A 48 -21.62 29.17 4.28
CA ASP A 48 -22.72 28.32 3.82
C ASP A 48 -22.21 27.08 3.12
N ARG A 49 -22.56 25.91 3.66
CA ARG A 49 -22.26 24.63 3.05
C ARG A 49 -23.40 24.24 2.12
N ILE A 50 -23.08 24.12 0.83
CA ILE A 50 -24.02 23.69 -0.19
C ILE A 50 -23.75 22.22 -0.51
N PRO A 51 -24.73 21.33 -0.34
CA PRO A 51 -24.59 19.93 -0.70
C PRO A 51 -24.54 19.77 -2.22
N LEU A 52 -23.77 18.80 -2.69
CA LEU A 52 -23.71 18.40 -4.09
C LEU A 52 -24.48 17.09 -4.26
N ASP A 53 -25.23 17.00 -5.36
CA ASP A 53 -25.83 15.75 -5.80
C ASP A 53 -24.75 14.90 -6.48
N THR A 54 -24.12 14.02 -5.70
CA THR A 54 -23.07 13.10 -6.13
C THR A 54 -23.63 11.71 -6.34
N ARG A 55 -22.87 10.87 -7.05
CA ARG A 55 -23.24 9.47 -7.28
C ARG A 55 -23.66 8.76 -5.97
N PRO A 56 -24.76 7.99 -5.96
CA PRO A 56 -25.18 7.25 -4.77
C PRO A 56 -24.13 6.22 -4.38
N HIS A 57 -23.92 6.08 -3.07
CA HIS A 57 -23.03 5.09 -2.48
C HIS A 57 -23.77 4.38 -1.35
N GLU A 58 -23.79 3.06 -1.39
CA GLU A 58 -24.41 2.23 -0.37
C GLU A 58 -23.32 1.48 0.41
N TYR A 59 -23.33 1.65 1.72
CA TYR A 59 -22.37 1.04 2.62
C TYR A 59 -23.08 0.04 3.51
N VAL A 60 -22.72 -1.23 3.40
CA VAL A 60 -23.29 -2.31 4.20
C VAL A 60 -22.19 -2.84 5.10
N ASP A 61 -22.36 -2.66 6.41
CA ASP A 61 -21.46 -3.23 7.42
C ASP A 61 -22.17 -4.37 8.13
N ILE A 62 -21.55 -5.56 8.12
CA ILE A 62 -22.09 -6.74 8.78
C ILE A 62 -21.10 -7.20 9.84
N GLU A 63 -21.58 -7.24 11.08
CA GLU A 63 -20.91 -7.87 12.22
C GLU A 63 -21.45 -9.29 12.36
N ALA A 64 -20.69 -10.26 11.89
CA ALA A 64 -21.06 -11.67 11.89
C ALA A 64 -20.72 -12.36 13.21
N THR A 65 -21.63 -13.20 13.67
CA THR A 65 -21.36 -14.18 14.75
C THR A 65 -21.00 -15.55 14.18
N GLU A 66 -20.38 -16.42 14.98
CA GLU A 66 -19.89 -17.75 14.57
C GLU A 66 -20.92 -18.60 13.79
N ASP A 67 -22.17 -18.64 14.27
CA ASP A 67 -23.26 -19.44 13.67
C ASP A 67 -24.11 -18.69 12.62
N GLN A 68 -23.76 -17.44 12.27
CA GLN A 68 -24.59 -16.63 11.38
C GLN A 68 -24.33 -16.98 9.91
N ASP A 69 -25.41 -17.19 9.16
CA ASP A 69 -25.33 -17.25 7.70
C ASP A 69 -25.12 -15.84 7.13
N VAL A 70 -23.84 -15.50 6.95
CA VAL A 70 -23.42 -14.19 6.45
C VAL A 70 -23.82 -13.98 5.00
N ASP A 71 -23.83 -15.02 4.16
CA ASP A 71 -24.23 -14.89 2.76
C ASP A 71 -25.71 -14.46 2.67
N ALA A 72 -26.58 -15.13 3.42
CA ALA A 72 -27.99 -14.77 3.52
C ALA A 72 -28.19 -13.35 4.09
N ALA A 73 -27.43 -12.97 5.12
CA ALA A 73 -27.51 -11.65 5.74
C ALA A 73 -27.09 -10.53 4.76
N VAL A 74 -26.01 -10.72 4.01
CA VAL A 74 -25.57 -9.77 2.97
C VAL A 74 -26.65 -9.61 1.91
N ARG A 75 -27.20 -10.72 1.41
CA ARG A 75 -28.24 -10.67 0.37
C ARG A 75 -29.49 -9.94 0.84
N ALA A 76 -29.92 -10.17 2.08
CA ALA A 76 -31.05 -9.47 2.67
C ALA A 76 -30.81 -7.95 2.72
N GLU A 77 -29.66 -7.50 3.23
CA GLU A 77 -29.30 -6.09 3.29
C GLU A 77 -29.23 -5.43 1.90
N LEU A 78 -28.74 -6.16 0.88
CA LEU A 78 -28.69 -5.65 -0.48
C LEU A 78 -30.08 -5.52 -1.11
N GLN A 79 -31.02 -6.43 -0.80
CA GLN A 79 -32.39 -6.39 -1.32
C GLN A 79 -33.23 -5.26 -0.75
N GLU A 80 -32.95 -4.82 0.49
CA GLU A 80 -33.69 -3.73 1.13
C GLU A 80 -33.29 -2.34 0.60
N ARG A 81 -32.20 -2.26 -0.18
CA ARG A 81 -31.60 -1.00 -0.63
C ARG A 81 -31.85 -0.76 -2.11
N ASN A 82 -31.90 0.51 -2.50
CA ASN A 82 -31.94 0.90 -3.90
C ASN A 82 -30.52 0.99 -4.46
N LEU A 83 -30.10 -0.04 -5.20
CA LEU A 83 -28.73 -0.14 -5.71
C LEU A 83 -28.56 0.44 -7.12
N GLU A 84 -29.63 0.90 -7.77
CA GLU A 84 -29.61 1.39 -9.15
C GLU A 84 -28.57 2.50 -9.36
N GLY A 85 -27.52 2.21 -10.14
CA GLY A 85 -26.43 3.14 -10.45
C GLY A 85 -25.52 3.51 -9.28
N ALA A 86 -25.66 2.84 -8.13
CA ALA A 86 -24.91 3.10 -6.92
C ALA A 86 -23.57 2.35 -6.87
N VAL A 87 -22.61 2.90 -6.14
CA VAL A 87 -21.37 2.21 -5.74
C VAL A 87 -21.61 1.52 -4.40
N VAL A 88 -21.56 0.20 -4.39
CA VAL A 88 -21.86 -0.62 -3.22
C VAL A 88 -20.55 -1.13 -2.61
N ALA A 89 -20.37 -0.86 -1.33
CA ALA A 89 -19.25 -1.39 -0.55
C ALA A 89 -19.77 -2.15 0.67
N VAL A 90 -19.58 -3.47 0.64
CA VAL A 90 -19.95 -4.37 1.74
C VAL A 90 -18.70 -4.70 2.53
N ARG A 91 -18.77 -4.54 3.86
CA ARG A 91 -17.71 -4.88 4.79
C ARG A 91 -18.24 -5.89 5.80
N ILE A 92 -17.60 -7.06 5.84
CA ILE A 92 -17.93 -8.14 6.76
C ILE A 92 -16.81 -8.25 7.78
N ILE A 93 -17.16 -8.18 9.05
CA ILE A 93 -16.26 -8.33 10.21
C ILE A 93 -16.89 -9.30 11.22
N GLY A 94 -16.10 -9.78 12.17
CA GLY A 94 -16.56 -10.72 13.20
C GLY A 94 -16.00 -12.12 13.03
N GLU A 95 -16.81 -13.12 13.40
CA GLU A 95 -16.42 -14.52 13.53
C GLU A 95 -17.12 -15.41 12.47
N GLY A 96 -16.77 -16.69 12.45
CA GLY A 96 -17.31 -17.68 11.51
C GLY A 96 -16.53 -17.84 10.22
N ASP A 97 -16.99 -18.78 9.39
CA ASP A 97 -16.30 -19.18 8.16
C ASP A 97 -16.36 -18.11 7.08
N PRO A 98 -15.25 -17.85 6.34
CA PRO A 98 -15.20 -16.86 5.28
C PRO A 98 -16.18 -17.19 4.15
N VAL A 99 -16.82 -16.16 3.58
CA VAL A 99 -17.76 -16.33 2.47
C VAL A 99 -17.08 -16.09 1.11
N THR A 100 -17.62 -16.71 0.07
CA THR A 100 -17.18 -16.44 -1.32
C THR A 100 -17.72 -15.09 -1.77
N VAL A 101 -16.82 -14.15 -2.01
CA VAL A 101 -17.20 -12.75 -2.32
C VAL A 101 -17.79 -12.55 -3.72
N GLY A 102 -17.33 -13.30 -4.72
CA GLY A 102 -17.75 -13.13 -6.12
C GLY A 102 -19.27 -13.25 -6.32
N PRO A 103 -19.92 -14.32 -5.84
CA PRO A 103 -21.37 -14.46 -5.93
C PRO A 103 -22.18 -13.33 -5.27
N LEU A 104 -21.64 -12.71 -4.21
CA LEU A 104 -22.28 -11.58 -3.54
C LEU A 104 -22.08 -10.27 -4.32
N GLU A 105 -20.91 -10.08 -4.93
CA GLU A 105 -20.64 -8.97 -5.84
C GLU A 105 -21.54 -9.06 -7.09
N ASP A 106 -21.67 -10.24 -7.70
CA ASP A 106 -22.54 -10.48 -8.85
C ASP A 106 -24.02 -10.22 -8.50
N PHE A 107 -24.48 -10.70 -7.35
CA PHE A 107 -25.84 -10.47 -6.87
C PHE A 107 -26.15 -8.97 -6.70
N ALA A 108 -25.19 -8.17 -6.22
CA ALA A 108 -25.36 -6.72 -6.13
C ALA A 108 -25.46 -6.06 -7.52
N HIS A 109 -24.71 -6.54 -8.52
CA HIS A 109 -24.83 -6.05 -9.90
C HIS A 109 -26.18 -6.44 -10.53
N GLU A 110 -26.71 -7.63 -10.25
CA GLU A 110 -28.05 -8.04 -10.69
C GLU A 110 -29.16 -7.13 -10.14
N LEU A 111 -28.95 -6.54 -8.96
CA LEU A 111 -29.84 -5.56 -8.33
C LEU A 111 -29.64 -4.12 -8.84
N GLY A 112 -28.72 -3.88 -9.78
CA GLY A 112 -28.52 -2.58 -10.42
C GLY A 112 -27.31 -1.78 -9.92
N ALA A 113 -26.46 -2.34 -9.06
CA ALA A 113 -25.22 -1.69 -8.65
C ALA A 113 -24.31 -1.41 -9.85
N LEU A 114 -23.74 -0.19 -9.91
CA LEU A 114 -22.74 0.12 -10.93
C LEU A 114 -21.43 -0.61 -10.66
N VAL A 115 -21.01 -0.60 -9.39
CA VAL A 115 -19.80 -1.29 -8.91
C VAL A 115 -20.15 -1.86 -7.54
N ALA A 116 -19.90 -3.16 -7.36
CA ALA A 116 -20.01 -3.81 -6.06
C ALA A 116 -18.65 -4.32 -5.60
N ARG A 117 -18.29 -4.03 -4.35
CA ARG A 117 -17.10 -4.58 -3.70
C ARG A 117 -17.47 -5.19 -2.36
N VAL A 118 -17.16 -6.46 -2.18
CA VAL A 118 -17.35 -7.17 -0.90
C VAL A 118 -15.99 -7.44 -0.27
N SER A 119 -15.81 -6.94 0.95
CA SER A 119 -14.60 -7.11 1.74
C SER A 119 -14.90 -7.96 2.98
N ASP A 120 -14.57 -9.25 2.93
CA ASP A 120 -14.58 -10.13 4.10
C ASP A 120 -13.25 -10.02 4.86
N ARG A 121 -13.32 -9.41 6.05
CA ARG A 121 -12.17 -9.20 6.95
C ARG A 121 -12.15 -10.16 8.13
N ARG A 122 -13.02 -11.16 8.14
CA ARG A 122 -13.04 -12.16 9.21
C ARG A 122 -11.75 -12.96 9.19
N GLN A 123 -11.35 -13.44 10.36
CA GLN A 123 -10.17 -14.29 10.46
C GLN A 123 -10.48 -15.58 9.71
N ARG A 124 -9.76 -15.82 8.60
CA ARG A 124 -9.72 -17.16 8.02
C ARG A 124 -9.19 -18.05 9.11
N GLY A 125 -9.91 -19.13 9.43
CA GLY A 125 -9.55 -20.08 10.48
C GLY A 125 -8.06 -20.37 10.49
N SER A 126 -7.52 -20.64 11.67
CA SER A 126 -6.10 -20.82 12.03
C SER A 126 -5.27 -21.79 11.16
N ASP A 127 -5.82 -22.35 10.09
CA ASP A 127 -5.13 -23.08 9.01
C ASP A 127 -4.32 -22.16 8.08
N ARG A 128 -3.99 -20.94 8.51
CA ARG A 128 -2.75 -20.33 8.08
C ARG A 128 -1.63 -21.19 8.65
N VAL A 129 -1.22 -22.21 7.90
CA VAL A 129 0.11 -22.82 8.04
C VAL A 129 1.04 -21.65 8.28
N ALA A 130 1.57 -21.53 9.50
CA ALA A 130 2.54 -20.51 9.80
C ALA A 130 3.69 -20.82 8.84
N ILE A 131 3.77 -20.07 7.74
CA ILE A 131 4.87 -20.20 6.80
C ILE A 131 6.04 -19.62 7.57
N ASP A 132 6.80 -20.50 8.20
CA ASP A 132 8.01 -20.14 8.89
C ASP A 132 9.04 -19.79 7.82
N VAL A 133 9.04 -18.51 7.44
CA VAL A 133 10.00 -17.96 6.49
C VAL A 133 11.26 -17.68 7.28
N SER A 134 12.15 -18.66 7.31
CA SER A 134 13.53 -18.45 7.76
C SER A 134 14.32 -17.83 6.61
N PHE A 135 14.82 -16.62 6.82
CA PHE A 135 15.78 -15.99 5.92
C PHE A 135 17.17 -16.50 6.26
N ALA A 136 17.95 -16.88 5.25
CA ALA A 136 19.38 -17.17 5.45
C ALA A 136 20.10 -15.93 6.01
N ASP A 137 21.17 -16.17 6.78
CA ASP A 137 22.02 -15.11 7.30
C ASP A 137 22.75 -14.41 6.13
N PRO A 138 22.50 -13.11 5.89
CA PRO A 138 23.14 -12.39 4.79
C PRO A 138 24.66 -12.27 4.96
N GLU A 139 25.19 -12.24 6.19
CA GLU A 139 26.62 -12.13 6.43
C GLU A 139 27.34 -13.41 6.01
N ASP A 140 26.76 -14.55 6.36
CA ASP A 140 27.24 -15.88 5.99
C ASP A 140 27.17 -16.11 4.46
N ALA A 141 26.19 -15.52 3.77
CA ALA A 141 26.12 -15.53 2.30
C ALA A 141 27.25 -14.71 1.65
N VAL A 142 27.60 -13.56 2.24
CA VAL A 142 28.70 -12.71 1.77
C VAL A 142 30.05 -13.39 2.02
N GLU A 143 30.23 -14.01 3.19
CA GLU A 143 31.49 -14.67 3.55
C GLU A 143 31.81 -15.83 2.60
N ARG A 144 30.83 -16.70 2.32
CA ARG A 144 31.02 -17.79 1.35
C ARG A 144 31.33 -17.29 -0.06
N ARG A 145 30.75 -16.15 -0.46
CA ARG A 145 31.05 -15.53 -1.75
C ARG A 145 32.48 -15.00 -1.80
N ARG A 146 32.96 -14.41 -0.71
CA ARG A 146 34.32 -13.87 -0.56
C ARG A 146 35.37 -14.97 -0.78
N GLN A 147 35.16 -16.12 -0.15
CA GLN A 147 36.02 -17.31 -0.25
C GLN A 147 36.18 -17.83 -1.70
N THR A 148 35.26 -17.47 -2.61
CA THR A 148 35.31 -17.86 -4.02
C THR A 148 36.07 -16.88 -4.93
N LEU A 149 36.38 -15.67 -4.45
CA LEU A 149 36.95 -14.61 -5.29
C LEU A 149 38.48 -14.64 -5.38
N GLY A 150 39.17 -15.36 -4.49
CA GLY A 150 40.64 -15.41 -4.49
C GLY A 150 41.25 -14.02 -4.30
N LEU A 151 40.70 -13.24 -3.35
CA LEU A 151 41.15 -11.89 -3.06
C LEU A 151 42.61 -11.91 -2.59
N SER A 152 43.34 -10.83 -2.85
CA SER A 152 44.69 -10.67 -2.30
C SER A 152 44.61 -10.46 -0.79
N THR A 153 45.68 -10.79 -0.06
CA THR A 153 45.72 -10.66 1.40
C THR A 153 45.44 -9.22 1.85
N VAL A 154 45.95 -8.23 1.11
CA VAL A 154 45.69 -6.81 1.37
C VAL A 154 44.22 -6.43 1.22
N VAL A 155 43.53 -6.98 0.21
CA VAL A 155 42.11 -6.70 -0.01
C VAL A 155 41.26 -7.34 1.08
N ASP A 156 41.64 -8.52 1.56
CA ASP A 156 40.95 -9.19 2.67
C ASP A 156 41.09 -8.42 3.99
N GLU A 157 42.29 -7.94 4.30
CA GLU A 157 42.56 -7.12 5.49
C GLU A 157 41.78 -5.80 5.48
N LEU A 158 41.75 -5.09 4.34
CA LEU A 158 41.00 -3.84 4.19
C LEU A 158 39.48 -4.05 4.31
N GLU A 159 38.97 -5.16 3.80
CA GLU A 159 37.56 -5.51 3.89
C GLU A 159 37.16 -5.83 5.34
N GLN A 160 37.98 -6.61 6.06
CA GLN A 160 37.79 -6.87 7.49
C GLN A 160 37.85 -5.57 8.32
N GLN A 161 38.76 -4.66 8.00
CA GLN A 161 38.88 -3.35 8.64
C GLN A 161 37.65 -2.46 8.40
N ALA A 162 37.07 -2.50 7.19
CA ALA A 162 35.84 -1.79 6.87
C ALA A 162 34.59 -2.39 7.56
N ARG A 163 34.62 -3.69 7.88
CA ARG A 163 33.51 -4.41 8.55
C ARG A 163 33.54 -4.27 10.07
N ALA A 164 34.70 -4.05 10.69
CA ALA A 164 34.79 -3.80 12.12
C ALA A 164 33.89 -2.61 12.49
N GLU A 165 33.08 -2.74 13.57
CA GLU A 165 32.13 -1.73 14.09
C GLU A 165 32.84 -0.48 14.67
N ILE A 166 33.78 0.08 13.93
CA ILE A 166 34.43 1.34 14.23
C ILE A 166 33.65 2.38 13.42
N PRO A 167 33.10 3.44 14.05
CA PRO A 167 32.44 4.50 13.30
C PRO A 167 33.46 5.07 12.33
N LEU A 168 33.22 4.85 11.04
CA LEU A 168 34.06 5.31 9.95
C LEU A 168 34.24 6.81 10.06
N ASP A 169 35.44 7.21 10.49
CA ASP A 169 35.89 8.59 10.45
C ASP A 169 35.80 9.09 9.01
N SER A 170 35.50 10.38 8.83
CA SER A 170 35.46 11.07 7.53
C SER A 170 36.77 10.98 6.71
N ASN A 171 37.79 10.30 7.24
CA ASN A 171 39.13 10.17 6.69
C ASN A 171 39.48 8.74 6.22
N LEU A 172 38.57 7.75 6.26
CA LEU A 172 38.86 6.36 5.83
C LEU A 172 39.57 6.32 4.47
N LYS A 173 39.09 7.12 3.51
CA LYS A 173 39.67 7.18 2.16
C LYS A 173 41.16 7.56 2.17
N GLU A 174 41.54 8.54 2.98
CA GLU A 174 42.93 9.00 3.06
C GLU A 174 43.81 8.00 3.82
N GLU A 175 43.26 7.34 4.83
CA GLU A 175 43.94 6.28 5.60
C GLU A 175 44.21 5.05 4.72
N VAL A 176 43.17 4.53 4.05
CA VAL A 176 43.30 3.41 3.10
C VAL A 176 44.25 3.75 1.96
N LYS A 177 44.20 4.98 1.45
CA LYS A 177 45.15 5.42 0.41
C LYS A 177 46.59 5.40 0.92
N THR A 178 46.84 5.93 2.11
CA THR A 178 48.17 5.95 2.72
C THR A 178 48.69 4.53 2.96
N ASP A 179 47.84 3.64 3.44
CA ASP A 179 48.17 2.24 3.70
C ASP A 179 48.47 1.45 2.41
N ILE A 180 47.70 1.70 1.34
CA ILE A 180 47.95 1.09 0.02
C ILE A 180 49.24 1.63 -0.58
N GLU A 181 49.49 2.94 -0.54
CA GLU A 181 50.72 3.56 -1.04
C GLU A 181 51.95 2.98 -0.31
N ALA A 182 51.90 2.84 1.02
CA ALA A 182 52.96 2.22 1.81
C ALA A 182 53.19 0.74 1.44
N ARG A 183 52.12 -0.06 1.30
CA ARG A 183 52.22 -1.49 0.93
C ARG A 183 52.70 -1.70 -0.51
N ILE A 184 52.39 -0.79 -1.44
CA ILE A 184 52.92 -0.87 -2.81
C ILE A 184 54.44 -0.67 -2.83
N GLU A 185 54.95 0.21 -1.97
CA GLU A 185 56.39 0.49 -1.88
C GLU A 185 57.16 -0.62 -1.15
N GLU A 186 56.59 -1.20 -0.10
CA GLU A 186 57.27 -2.18 0.75
C GLU A 186 56.99 -3.64 0.39
N GLU A 187 55.78 -3.96 -0.12
CA GLU A 187 55.30 -5.34 -0.28
C GLU A 187 54.33 -5.50 -1.47
N ALA A 188 54.76 -5.08 -2.67
CA ALA A 188 53.92 -5.15 -3.88
C ALA A 188 53.39 -6.56 -4.22
N GLU A 189 54.08 -7.63 -3.78
CA GLU A 189 53.69 -9.02 -4.02
C GLU A 189 52.42 -9.43 -3.26
N SER A 190 52.08 -8.73 -2.16
CA SER A 190 50.88 -8.98 -1.35
C SER A 190 49.55 -8.63 -2.06
N PHE A 191 49.62 -7.92 -3.19
CA PHE A 191 48.47 -7.63 -4.05
C PHE A 191 48.18 -8.73 -5.07
N ALA A 192 48.99 -9.79 -5.13
CA ALA A 192 48.72 -10.92 -6.00
C ALA A 192 47.44 -11.65 -5.55
N PRO A 193 46.57 -12.07 -6.48
CA PRO A 193 45.43 -12.93 -6.17
C PRO A 193 45.89 -14.22 -5.49
N VAL A 194 45.17 -14.64 -4.46
CA VAL A 194 45.42 -15.91 -3.78
C VAL A 194 44.52 -16.99 -4.40
N GLU A 195 44.91 -18.26 -4.27
CA GLU A 195 44.01 -19.34 -4.63
C GLU A 195 42.73 -19.26 -3.78
N PRO A 196 41.53 -19.32 -4.40
CA PRO A 196 40.28 -19.22 -3.67
C PRO A 196 40.13 -20.43 -2.73
N GLU A 197 39.65 -20.17 -1.51
CA GLU A 197 39.41 -21.20 -0.49
C GLU A 197 38.24 -22.12 -0.88
N LEU A 198 37.31 -21.61 -1.69
CA LEU A 198 36.16 -22.34 -2.20
C LEU A 198 36.04 -22.15 -3.71
N THR A 199 35.80 -23.24 -4.41
CA THR A 199 35.40 -23.16 -5.81
C THR A 199 33.92 -22.78 -5.93
N LYS A 200 33.54 -22.24 -7.10
CA LYS A 200 32.13 -21.95 -7.41
C LYS A 200 31.24 -23.20 -7.40
N GLU A 201 31.83 -24.37 -7.57
CA GLU A 201 31.14 -25.66 -7.57
C GLU A 201 30.85 -26.09 -6.12
N GLU A 202 31.83 -26.01 -5.23
CA GLU A 202 31.66 -26.29 -3.79
C GLU A 202 30.71 -25.29 -3.12
N LEU A 203 30.74 -24.02 -3.52
CA LEU A 203 29.78 -23.00 -3.05
C LEU A 203 28.33 -23.37 -3.37
N ARG A 204 28.08 -23.93 -4.57
CA ARG A 204 26.75 -24.37 -4.99
C ARG A 204 26.29 -25.61 -4.22
N GLU A 205 27.21 -26.51 -3.90
CA GLU A 205 26.94 -27.70 -3.09
C GLU A 205 26.56 -27.32 -1.65
N GLN A 206 27.31 -26.40 -1.02
CA GLN A 206 27.00 -25.93 0.33
C GLN A 206 25.69 -25.13 0.42
N ALA A 207 25.37 -24.31 -0.58
CA ALA A 207 24.12 -23.58 -0.63
C ALA A 207 22.88 -24.49 -0.75
N GLY A 208 23.03 -25.70 -1.29
CA GLY A 208 21.97 -26.70 -1.39
C GLY A 208 21.63 -27.40 -0.07
N THR A 209 22.58 -27.48 0.87
CA THR A 209 22.43 -28.23 2.14
C THR A 209 21.70 -27.43 3.22
N ILE A 210 21.67 -26.10 3.13
CA ILE A 210 21.04 -25.22 4.14
C ILE A 210 19.50 -25.37 4.17
N GLY A 211 18.90 -25.92 3.11
CA GLY A 211 17.48 -26.24 3.06
C GLY A 211 17.05 -27.48 3.86
N ASP A 212 17.99 -28.29 4.36
CA ASP A 212 17.70 -29.58 5.02
C ASP A 212 17.96 -29.54 6.54
N THR A 213 18.84 -28.66 7.01
CA THR A 213 19.26 -28.57 8.42
C THR A 213 18.28 -27.87 9.37
N ALA A 214 17.06 -27.56 8.93
CA ALA A 214 15.98 -27.03 9.79
C ALA A 214 14.93 -28.07 10.19
N SER A 215 15.09 -29.35 9.80
CA SER A 215 14.08 -30.40 10.03
C SER A 215 14.61 -31.63 10.79
N GLU A 216 15.46 -31.43 11.80
CA GLU A 216 15.74 -32.47 12.79
C GLU A 216 15.20 -32.05 14.16
N THR A 217 13.88 -32.09 14.31
CA THR A 217 13.27 -32.33 15.62
C THR A 217 12.31 -33.49 15.46
N GLU A 218 12.68 -34.61 16.08
CA GLU A 218 11.94 -35.84 16.06
C GLU A 218 10.49 -35.65 16.50
N SER A 219 9.55 -36.16 15.71
CA SER A 219 8.22 -36.54 16.19
C SER A 219 7.83 -37.85 15.54
N THR A 220 8.14 -38.91 16.26
CA THR A 220 7.66 -40.27 16.01
C THR A 220 6.15 -40.31 16.18
N SER A 221 5.40 -40.37 15.08
CA SER A 221 3.98 -40.78 15.13
C SER A 221 3.61 -41.69 13.96
N ARG A 222 3.79 -42.99 14.25
CA ARG A 222 2.84 -44.08 14.03
C ARG A 222 1.99 -44.01 12.76
N ALA A 223 2.43 -44.79 11.76
CA ALA A 223 1.61 -45.25 10.66
C ALA A 223 0.49 -46.18 11.18
N GLU A 224 -0.76 -45.79 10.98
CA GLU A 224 -1.89 -46.70 10.94
C GLU A 224 -2.31 -46.83 9.47
N THR A 225 -2.29 -48.07 9.01
CA THR A 225 -2.74 -48.52 7.69
C THR A 225 -4.25 -48.70 7.74
N ALA A 226 -4.97 -48.11 6.79
CA ALA A 226 -6.34 -48.49 6.47
C ALA A 226 -6.54 -48.38 4.97
N GLU A 227 -6.66 -49.54 4.35
CA GLU A 227 -7.08 -49.72 2.97
C GLU A 227 -8.58 -49.44 2.83
N SER A 228 -8.97 -48.81 1.72
CA SER A 228 -10.31 -48.98 1.16
C SER A 228 -10.23 -48.91 -0.36
N ASP A 229 -10.76 -49.96 -0.95
CA ASP A 229 -10.70 -50.39 -2.34
C ASP A 229 -12.04 -50.10 -3.05
N GLY A 230 -12.00 -49.95 -4.38
CA GLY A 230 -13.15 -50.05 -5.32
C GLY A 230 -14.00 -48.79 -5.57
N ALA A 231 -13.95 -48.18 -6.77
CA ALA A 231 -14.76 -48.50 -7.99
C ALA A 231 -16.11 -47.73 -8.00
N ASP A 232 -16.73 -47.22 -9.07
CA ASP A 232 -16.60 -47.22 -10.53
C ASP A 232 -17.75 -46.32 -11.08
N GLY A 233 -17.56 -45.66 -12.23
CA GLY A 233 -18.64 -45.58 -13.25
C GLY A 233 -19.36 -44.25 -13.56
N SER A 234 -19.26 -43.88 -14.84
CA SER A 234 -20.17 -43.06 -15.70
C SER A 234 -19.98 -41.53 -15.64
N ASP A 235 -19.47 -40.85 -16.67
CA ASP A 235 -19.90 -40.75 -18.09
C ASP A 235 -21.33 -40.19 -18.23
N GLU A 236 -21.44 -38.90 -18.52
CA GLU A 236 -22.42 -38.38 -19.47
C GLU A 236 -21.89 -37.10 -20.14
N SER A 237 -21.87 -37.20 -21.46
CA SER A 237 -21.66 -36.17 -22.46
C SER A 237 -22.79 -35.14 -22.52
N VAL A 238 -22.45 -33.85 -22.69
CA VAL A 238 -23.24 -32.93 -23.53
C VAL A 238 -22.32 -32.00 -24.33
N SER A 239 -22.42 -32.08 -25.65
CA SER A 239 -21.92 -31.10 -26.61
C SER A 239 -23.10 -30.31 -27.18
N ALA A 240 -22.94 -28.99 -27.26
CA ALA A 240 -23.53 -28.07 -28.26
C ALA A 240 -22.81 -26.72 -28.05
N ASP A 241 -21.86 -26.28 -28.88
CA ASP A 241 -21.98 -25.84 -30.29
C ASP A 241 -22.81 -24.55 -30.44
N THR A 242 -22.14 -23.40 -30.29
CA THR A 242 -22.53 -22.13 -30.94
C THR A 242 -21.29 -21.35 -31.35
N ALA A 243 -21.04 -21.29 -32.64
CA ALA A 243 -20.10 -20.38 -33.28
C ALA A 243 -20.71 -18.98 -33.49
N SER A 244 -19.89 -17.93 -33.41
CA SER A 244 -19.67 -16.94 -34.50
C SER A 244 -19.49 -15.48 -34.03
N ALA A 245 -18.49 -14.84 -34.65
CA ALA A 245 -18.17 -13.41 -34.76
C ALA A 245 -17.61 -12.73 -33.48
N GLY A 246 -16.40 -12.16 -33.42
CA GLY A 246 -15.57 -11.55 -34.45
C GLY A 246 -15.83 -10.05 -34.51
N ASP A 247 -15.13 -9.26 -33.69
CA ASP A 247 -14.82 -7.84 -33.98
C ASP A 247 -13.68 -7.34 -33.06
N ASP A 248 -12.50 -7.19 -33.65
CA ASP A 248 -11.39 -6.37 -33.16
C ASP A 248 -11.73 -4.89 -33.36
N PRO A 249 -11.43 -4.02 -32.38
CA PRO A 249 -11.05 -2.65 -32.72
C PRO A 249 -9.57 -2.38 -32.42
N ASP A 250 -8.83 -2.11 -33.51
CA ASP A 250 -7.47 -1.57 -33.54
C ASP A 250 -7.32 -0.24 -32.75
N PRO A 251 -6.09 0.07 -32.30
CA PRO A 251 -5.78 1.26 -31.51
C PRO A 251 -5.66 2.51 -32.40
N VAL A 252 -6.36 3.59 -32.03
CA VAL A 252 -6.21 4.89 -32.70
C VAL A 252 -5.08 5.73 -32.09
N SER A 253 -4.39 6.34 -33.04
CA SER A 253 -3.14 7.08 -32.99
C SER A 253 -3.29 8.54 -32.49
N SER A 254 -2.23 8.98 -31.81
CA SER A 254 -1.67 10.32 -31.62
C SER A 254 -2.34 11.59 -32.18
N SER A 255 -2.41 12.62 -31.34
CA SER A 255 -2.28 14.06 -31.63
C SER A 255 -1.93 14.72 -30.28
N GLU A 256 -0.71 15.16 -29.96
CA GLU A 256 0.07 16.30 -30.47
C GLU A 256 -0.75 17.58 -30.64
N THR A 257 -0.64 18.50 -29.67
CA THR A 257 -0.66 19.98 -29.76
C THR A 257 -0.15 20.51 -28.40
N ALA A 258 1.07 21.03 -28.29
CA ALA A 258 1.52 22.39 -28.63
C ALA A 258 1.64 23.27 -27.36
N ASP A 259 2.91 23.51 -27.02
CA ASP A 259 3.46 24.64 -26.27
C ASP A 259 2.67 25.96 -26.36
N VAL A 260 2.46 26.60 -25.21
CA VAL A 260 2.45 28.06 -25.09
C VAL A 260 3.20 28.46 -23.81
N GLU A 261 4.48 28.76 -24.00
CA GLU A 261 5.24 29.68 -23.16
C GLU A 261 4.83 31.12 -23.54
N GLU A 262 4.42 31.95 -22.57
CA GLU A 262 4.62 33.39 -22.68
C GLU A 262 4.95 34.02 -21.31
N ASP A 263 6.21 34.43 -21.25
CA ASP A 263 6.87 35.29 -20.28
C ASP A 263 6.32 36.72 -20.36
N SER A 264 5.96 37.32 -19.23
CA SER A 264 6.17 38.76 -19.07
C SER A 264 6.31 39.17 -17.60
N LYS A 265 7.55 39.45 -17.22
CA LYS A 265 7.93 40.33 -16.10
C LYS A 265 7.20 41.68 -16.19
N THR A 266 6.81 42.24 -15.04
CA THR A 266 6.86 43.70 -14.82
C THR A 266 7.22 43.98 -13.37
N GLU A 267 8.32 44.70 -13.20
CA GLU A 267 8.87 45.19 -11.94
C GLU A 267 8.10 46.42 -11.41
N GLY A 268 8.12 46.57 -10.09
CA GLY A 268 8.48 47.84 -9.44
C GLY A 268 7.45 48.96 -9.38
N SER A 269 6.93 49.23 -8.19
CA SER A 269 6.79 50.62 -7.71
C SER A 269 6.91 50.68 -6.19
N THR A 270 7.82 51.56 -5.77
CA THR A 270 8.26 51.95 -4.43
C THR A 270 7.34 53.04 -3.84
N ALA A 271 7.59 53.36 -2.55
CA ALA A 271 7.18 54.50 -1.70
C ALA A 271 6.03 54.18 -0.71
N GLU A 272 6.31 54.08 0.61
CA GLU A 272 6.43 55.18 1.60
C GLU A 272 5.12 55.97 1.73
N ASP A 273 4.63 56.43 2.87
CA ASP A 273 4.93 56.47 4.30
C ASP A 273 3.62 57.07 4.89
N THR A 274 3.21 56.73 6.10
CA THR A 274 2.67 57.70 7.08
C THR A 274 2.18 57.00 8.34
N THR A 275 2.77 57.48 9.42
CA THR A 275 2.48 57.33 10.83
C THR A 275 1.07 57.81 11.21
N ALA A 276 0.39 57.09 12.12
CA ALA A 276 -0.57 57.68 13.07
C ALA A 276 -0.88 56.74 14.24
N ASP A 277 -0.16 57.00 15.32
CA ASP A 277 -0.48 56.79 16.73
C ASP A 277 -1.97 56.63 17.08
N LYS A 278 -2.32 55.58 17.84
CA LYS A 278 -3.44 55.63 18.80
C LYS A 278 -3.32 54.56 19.90
N GLN A 279 -2.78 55.00 21.03
CA GLN A 279 -2.96 54.42 22.35
C GLN A 279 -4.44 54.45 22.78
N VAL A 280 -4.95 53.31 23.23
CA VAL A 280 -6.05 53.14 24.24
C VAL A 280 -5.79 51.73 24.80
N GLY A 281 -5.48 51.47 26.08
CA GLY A 281 -6.07 51.90 27.34
C GLY A 281 -6.33 50.60 28.10
N LEU A 282 -5.38 50.21 28.97
CA LEU A 282 -5.40 48.96 29.73
C LEU A 282 -5.83 49.29 31.16
N ASP A 283 -7.14 49.20 31.40
CA ASP A 283 -7.75 49.29 32.74
C ASP A 283 -8.83 48.19 32.82
N ASP A 284 -8.46 47.06 33.42
CA ASP A 284 -9.25 46.21 34.34
C ASP A 284 -8.72 44.77 34.32
N TYR A 285 -7.85 44.48 35.29
CA TYR A 285 -7.69 43.17 35.92
C TYR A 285 -7.47 43.38 37.42
#